data_AF-A0A0V1MJY7-F1
#
_entry.id   AF-A0A0V1MJY7-F1
#
_cell.length_a   1.000
_cell.length_b   1.000
_cell.length_c   1.000
_cell.angle_alpha   90.00
_cell.angle_beta   90.00
_cell.angle_gamma   90.00
#
_symmetry.space_group_name_H-M   'P 1'
#
loop_
_entity.id
_entity.type
_entity.pdbx_description
1 polymer ?
#
loop_
_entity_poly.entity_id
_entity_poly.type
_entity_poly.pdbx_seq_one_letter_code
_entity_poly.pdbx_strand_id
1 'polypeptide(L)'
;MNMRSQKKLSFELRTSKELHSTLIIVNMSLDNEWTMEKWHLRVSMRLQGFMVPDDCIILPLHPIVGPNLDLEAKLFRFYVVVNKHIVVPMVGRIQQVSNKMAKKLIMPGLDPHVANEEELKVCEIVPEEIYNSEVELSLTDEEIFEFMQSRIG
;
A
#
# COMPACT_ATOMS: atom_id res chain seq x y z
N MET A 1 -29.95 -17.70 25.85
CA MET A 1 -30.06 -17.40 24.41
C MET A 1 -28.68 -17.04 23.91
N ASN A 2 -28.03 -17.95 23.21
CA ASN A 2 -26.68 -17.75 22.70
C ASN A 2 -26.80 -16.97 21.38
N MET A 3 -26.68 -15.64 21.44
CA MET A 3 -26.53 -14.83 20.23
C MET A 3 -25.17 -15.20 19.64
N ARG A 4 -25.15 -16.21 18.77
CA ARG A 4 -24.11 -16.34 17.77
C ARG A 4 -24.10 -15.01 17.04
N SER A 5 -23.15 -14.14 17.39
CA SER A 5 -22.82 -12.95 16.62
C SER A 5 -22.72 -13.41 15.18
N GLN A 6 -23.74 -13.10 14.37
CA GLN A 6 -23.63 -13.26 12.94
C GLN A 6 -22.40 -12.44 12.58
N LYS A 7 -21.31 -13.09 12.19
CA LYS A 7 -20.18 -12.41 11.56
C LYS A 7 -20.75 -11.70 10.35
N LYS A 8 -21.19 -10.46 10.55
CA LYS A 8 -21.73 -9.59 9.52
C LYS A 8 -20.55 -9.42 8.59
N LEU A 9 -20.56 -10.11 7.44
CA LEU A 9 -19.58 -9.90 6.38
C LEU A 9 -19.89 -8.52 5.77
N SER A 10 -19.65 -7.47 6.55
CA SER A 10 -19.86 -6.09 6.17
C SER A 10 -19.00 -5.78 4.95
N PHE A 11 -19.49 -4.87 4.11
CA PHE A 11 -18.76 -4.44 2.91
C PHE A 11 -17.35 -3.96 3.26
N GLU A 12 -17.18 -3.28 4.40
CA GLU A 12 -15.87 -2.87 4.91
C GLU A 12 -14.88 -4.04 5.09
N LEU A 13 -15.31 -5.19 5.61
CA LEU A 13 -14.45 -6.35 5.81
C LEU A 13 -14.07 -7.01 4.49
N ARG A 14 -15.00 -7.04 3.53
CA ARG A 14 -14.73 -7.56 2.18
C ARG A 14 -13.75 -6.65 1.44
N THR A 15 -14.01 -5.34 1.44
CA THR A 15 -13.12 -4.33 0.85
C THR A 15 -11.75 -4.36 1.49
N SER A 16 -11.65 -4.48 2.81
CA SER A 16 -10.37 -4.54 3.52
C SER A 16 -9.55 -5.77 3.14
N LYS A 17 -10.20 -6.92 2.97
CA LYS A 17 -9.53 -8.14 2.51
C LYS A 17 -9.01 -8.02 1.08
N GLU A 18 -9.82 -7.47 0.19
CA GLU A 18 -9.43 -7.24 -1.21
C GLU A 18 -8.23 -6.29 -1.30
N LEU A 19 -8.28 -5.17 -0.56
CA LEU A 19 -7.17 -4.23 -0.45
C LEU A 19 -5.91 -4.91 0.10
N HIS A 20 -6.05 -5.71 1.16
CA HIS A 20 -4.92 -6.39 1.79
C HIS A 20 -4.22 -7.40 0.88
N SER A 21 -4.97 -8.11 0.04
CA SER A 21 -4.41 -9.08 -0.92
C SER A 21 -3.87 -8.44 -2.20
N THR A 22 -4.11 -7.15 -2.42
CA THR A 22 -3.70 -6.46 -3.64
C THR A 22 -2.34 -5.81 -3.48
N LEU A 23 -1.42 -6.10 -4.41
CA LEU A 23 -0.19 -5.34 -4.59
C LEU A 23 -0.45 -4.16 -5.54
N ILE A 24 -0.12 -2.95 -5.09
CA ILE A 24 -0.33 -1.72 -5.84
C ILE A 24 0.94 -1.35 -6.61
N ILE A 25 0.87 -1.43 -7.95
CA ILE A 25 1.94 -0.93 -8.82
C ILE A 25 1.95 0.60 -8.84
N VAL A 26 3.10 1.19 -8.52
CA VAL A 26 3.33 2.64 -8.45
C VAL A 26 4.33 3.06 -9.52
N ASN A 27 3.78 3.60 -10.62
CA ASN A 27 4.58 4.09 -11.74
C ASN A 27 5.15 5.47 -11.41
N MET A 28 6.48 5.55 -11.29
CA MET A 28 7.21 6.76 -10.97
C MET A 28 8.15 7.14 -12.12
N SER A 29 8.52 8.42 -12.21
CA SER A 29 9.38 8.88 -13.32
C SER A 29 10.83 8.41 -13.13
N LEU A 30 11.45 7.87 -14.18
CA LEU A 30 12.90 7.68 -14.25
C LEU A 30 13.62 8.95 -14.76
N ASP A 31 12.86 9.92 -15.27
CA ASP A 31 13.39 11.10 -15.95
C ASP A 31 13.37 12.37 -15.10
N ASN A 32 12.46 12.45 -14.12
CA ASN A 32 12.28 13.62 -13.26
C ASN A 32 12.38 13.21 -11.81
N GLU A 33 12.96 14.08 -10.96
CA GLU A 33 13.00 13.89 -9.52
C GLU A 33 11.59 13.89 -8.91
N TRP A 34 11.40 13.06 -7.90
CA TRP A 34 10.13 12.94 -7.19
C TRP A 34 10.35 12.54 -5.73
N THR A 35 9.43 12.98 -4.89
CA THR A 35 9.20 12.43 -3.55
C THR A 35 7.83 11.79 -3.56
N MET A 36 7.72 10.58 -3.03
CA MET A 36 6.43 9.89 -2.99
C MET A 36 5.49 10.63 -2.05
N GLU A 37 4.33 10.97 -2.59
CA GLU A 37 3.23 11.64 -1.90
C GLU A 37 1.95 10.82 -2.05
N LYS A 38 0.97 11.05 -1.18
CA LYS A 38 -0.27 10.26 -1.12
C LYS A 38 -1.01 10.21 -2.46
N TRP A 39 -0.98 11.30 -3.22
CA TRP A 39 -1.65 11.36 -4.52
C TRP A 39 -1.08 10.36 -5.53
N HIS A 40 0.21 10.01 -5.45
CA HIS A 40 0.83 9.00 -6.31
C HIS A 40 0.18 7.63 -6.07
N LEU A 41 0.03 7.26 -4.80
CA LEU A 41 -0.69 6.04 -4.39
C LEU A 41 -2.16 6.11 -4.80
N ARG A 42 -2.85 7.23 -4.56
CA ARG A 42 -4.26 7.40 -4.98
C ARG A 42 -4.44 7.17 -6.48
N VAL A 43 -3.58 7.76 -7.32
CA VAL A 43 -3.66 7.58 -8.77
C VAL A 43 -3.39 6.12 -9.16
N SER A 44 -2.36 5.50 -8.58
CA SER A 44 -2.04 4.09 -8.81
C SER A 44 -3.13 3.12 -8.37
N MET A 45 -3.75 3.36 -7.22
CA MET A 45 -4.89 2.61 -6.71
C MET A 45 -6.10 2.78 -7.64
N ARG A 46 -6.36 4.00 -8.12
CA ARG A 46 -7.44 4.27 -9.07
C ARG A 46 -7.25 3.53 -10.39
N LEU A 47 -6.02 3.47 -10.91
CA LEU A 47 -5.69 2.69 -12.11
C LEU A 47 -5.96 1.19 -11.93
N GLN A 48 -5.90 0.70 -10.68
CA GLN A 48 -6.17 -0.67 -10.29
C GLN A 48 -7.61 -0.89 -9.77
N GLY A 49 -8.50 0.11 -9.93
CA GLY A 49 -9.92 -0.01 -9.63
C GLY A 49 -10.35 0.44 -8.23
N PHE A 50 -9.44 0.93 -7.39
CA PHE A 50 -9.74 1.39 -6.04
C PHE A 50 -9.81 2.92 -5.97
N MET A 51 -10.98 3.44 -5.59
CA MET A 51 -11.18 4.86 -5.34
C MET A 51 -10.90 5.18 -3.87
N VAL A 52 -9.70 5.66 -3.56
CA VAL A 52 -9.26 5.95 -2.19
C VAL A 52 -8.88 7.43 -2.06
N PRO A 53 -9.50 8.18 -1.14
CA PRO A 53 -9.09 9.55 -0.80
C PRO A 53 -7.68 9.64 -0.18
N ASP A 54 -7.02 10.80 -0.31
CA ASP A 54 -5.65 10.99 0.20
C ASP A 54 -5.59 10.92 1.74
N ASP A 55 -6.62 11.37 2.45
CA ASP A 55 -6.71 11.29 3.92
C ASP A 55 -6.82 9.85 4.46
N CYS A 56 -7.17 8.88 3.61
CA CYS A 56 -7.20 7.47 4.00
C CYS A 56 -5.83 6.78 3.83
N ILE A 57 -4.87 7.40 3.14
CA ILE A 57 -3.58 6.77 2.80
C ILE A 57 -2.53 7.20 3.82
N ILE A 58 -1.82 6.22 4.39
CA ILE A 58 -0.71 6.45 5.32
C ILE A 58 0.58 6.01 4.64
N LEU A 59 1.50 6.95 4.45
CA LEU A 59 2.81 6.69 3.87
C LEU A 59 3.80 6.16 4.92
N PRO A 60 4.88 5.48 4.49
CA PRO A 60 6.00 5.19 5.38
C PRO A 60 6.62 6.46 5.96
N LEU A 61 7.07 6.37 7.21
CA LEU A 61 7.69 7.48 7.95
C LEU A 61 8.92 8.04 7.23
N HIS A 62 9.69 7.18 6.57
CA HIS A 62 10.85 7.58 5.78
C HIS A 62 10.42 7.93 4.35
N PRO A 63 10.66 9.17 3.88
CA PRO A 63 10.31 9.57 2.53
C PRO A 63 10.98 8.69 1.48
N ILE A 64 10.21 8.26 0.48
CA ILE A 64 10.74 7.55 -0.68
C ILE A 64 11.03 8.59 -1.77
N VAL A 65 12.30 8.72 -2.15
CA VAL A 65 12.76 9.71 -3.12
C VAL A 65 13.40 9.03 -4.33
N GLY A 66 13.16 9.56 -5.52
CA GLY A 66 13.77 9.06 -6.75
C GLY A 66 13.97 10.16 -7.79
N PRO A 67 14.45 9.82 -8.99
CA PRO A 67 14.67 8.46 -9.49
C PRO A 67 15.91 7.80 -8.87
N ASN A 68 15.81 6.50 -8.59
CA ASN A 68 16.93 5.66 -8.16
C ASN A 68 16.70 4.24 -8.67
N LEU A 69 17.67 3.68 -9.42
CA LEU A 69 17.57 2.34 -10.00
C LEU A 69 17.39 1.24 -8.93
N ASP A 70 17.88 1.46 -7.71
CA ASP A 70 17.71 0.53 -6.59
C ASP A 70 16.27 0.44 -6.09
N LEU A 71 15.39 1.37 -6.52
CA LEU A 71 13.97 1.34 -6.22
C LEU A 71 13.17 0.54 -7.24
N GLU A 72 13.76 0.14 -8.37
CA GLU A 72 13.04 -0.63 -9.39
C GLU A 72 12.58 -1.98 -8.83
N ALA A 73 11.30 -2.31 -9.03
CA ALA A 73 10.63 -3.47 -8.46
C ALA A 73 10.66 -3.57 -6.92
N LYS A 74 11.16 -2.54 -6.22
CA LYS A 74 11.22 -2.53 -4.77
C LYS A 74 9.82 -2.45 -4.18
N LEU A 75 9.57 -3.29 -3.18
CA LEU A 75 8.34 -3.28 -2.43
C LEU A 75 8.45 -2.32 -1.24
N PHE A 76 7.33 -1.69 -0.87
CA PHE A 76 7.24 -0.91 0.36
C PHE A 76 5.87 -1.09 1.05
N ARG A 77 5.87 -0.94 2.38
CA ARG A 77 4.67 -0.96 3.20
C ARG A 77 4.02 0.42 3.20
N PHE A 78 2.70 0.43 3.06
CA PHE A 78 1.85 1.58 3.35
C PHE A 78 0.54 1.09 3.95
N TYR A 79 -0.28 1.99 4.49
CA TYR A 79 -1.57 1.63 5.07
C TYR A 79 -2.71 2.39 4.42
N VAL A 80 -3.89 1.76 4.44
CA VAL A 80 -5.16 2.41 4.10
C VAL A 80 -6.12 2.28 5.28
N VAL A 81 -6.71 3.39 5.67
CA VAL A 81 -7.72 3.45 6.73
C VAL A 81 -9.11 3.38 6.10
N VAL A 82 -9.85 2.31 6.39
CA VAL A 82 -11.22 2.10 5.95
C VAL A 82 -12.17 2.45 7.10
N ASN A 83 -13.13 3.32 6.81
CA ASN A 83 -14.15 3.79 7.76
C ASN A 83 -13.58 4.34 9.08
N LYS A 84 -12.33 4.81 9.12
CA LYS A 84 -11.65 5.26 10.36
C LYS A 84 -11.55 4.22 11.48
N HIS A 85 -11.83 2.96 11.22
CA HIS A 85 -11.77 1.88 12.22
C HIS A 85 -10.84 0.76 11.79
N ILE A 86 -10.68 0.55 10.48
CA ILE A 86 -9.92 -0.58 9.96
C ILE A 86 -8.64 -0.06 9.32
N VAL A 87 -7.49 -0.50 9.80
CA VAL A 87 -6.19 -0.21 9.17
C VAL A 87 -5.78 -1.43 8.37
N VAL A 88 -5.62 -1.23 7.07
CA VAL A 88 -5.28 -2.28 6.11
C VAL A 88 -3.81 -2.15 5.72
N PRO A 89 -2.95 -3.11 6.10
CA PRO A 89 -1.59 -3.21 5.56
C PRO A 89 -1.66 -3.49 4.07
N MET A 90 -1.03 -2.64 3.27
CA MET A 90 -0.94 -2.80 1.83
C MET A 90 0.52 -2.82 1.39
N VAL A 91 0.78 -3.32 0.19
CA VAL A 91 2.13 -3.38 -0.39
C VAL A 91 2.13 -2.64 -1.71
N GLY A 92 3.02 -1.67 -1.84
CA GLY A 92 3.29 -0.98 -3.10
C GLY A 92 4.53 -1.55 -3.77
N ARG A 93 4.54 -1.64 -5.10
CA ARG A 93 5.74 -1.93 -5.90
C ARG A 93 6.08 -0.72 -6.76
N ILE A 94 7.30 -0.23 -6.66
CA ILE A 94 7.77 0.89 -7.48
C ILE A 94 8.17 0.37 -8.86
N GLN A 95 7.71 1.05 -9.90
CA GLN A 95 8.12 0.83 -11.29
C GLN A 95 8.54 2.16 -11.90
N GLN A 96 9.76 2.25 -12.41
CA GLN A 96 10.29 3.48 -12.96
C GLN A 96 10.11 3.49 -14.48
N VAL A 97 9.37 4.49 -14.95
CA VAL A 97 9.03 4.66 -16.36
C VAL A 97 9.80 5.85 -16.92
N SER A 98 10.45 5.64 -18.07
CA SER A 98 11.08 6.68 -18.86
C SER A 98 10.29 6.90 -20.15
N ASN A 99 10.08 8.17 -20.51
CA ASN A 99 9.46 8.54 -21.78
C ASN A 99 10.49 8.70 -22.90
N LYS A 100 11.79 8.58 -22.59
CA LYS A 100 12.88 8.58 -23.59
C LYS A 100 12.98 7.22 -24.26
N MET A 101 12.91 7.20 -25.60
CA MET A 101 12.85 5.98 -26.41
C MET A 101 13.98 4.96 -26.14
N ALA A 102 15.17 5.41 -25.75
CA ALA A 102 16.32 4.56 -25.47
C ALA A 102 16.25 3.78 -24.14
N LYS A 103 15.36 4.17 -23.22
CA LYS A 103 15.20 3.57 -21.88
C LYS A 103 13.88 2.79 -21.72
N LYS A 104 13.20 2.49 -22.82
CA LYS A 104 11.94 1.72 -22.85
C LYS A 104 12.18 0.22 -22.61
N LEU A 105 13.05 -0.11 -21.65
CA LEU A 105 13.49 -1.47 -21.31
C LEU A 105 12.49 -2.20 -20.41
N ILE A 106 11.63 -1.46 -19.70
CA ILE A 106 10.65 -2.04 -18.77
C ILE A 106 9.25 -1.83 -19.36
N MET A 107 8.57 -2.92 -19.72
CA MET A 107 7.19 -2.88 -20.18
C MET A 107 6.27 -2.81 -18.96
N PRO A 108 5.59 -1.67 -18.68
CA PRO A 108 4.66 -1.59 -17.58
C PRO A 108 3.50 -2.58 -17.81
N GLY A 109 3.15 -3.36 -16.78
CA GLY A 109 1.98 -4.24 -16.79
C GLY A 109 2.24 -5.73 -17.05
N LEU A 110 3.49 -6.19 -17.11
CA LEU A 110 3.80 -7.64 -17.05
C LEU A 110 4.05 -8.15 -15.62
N ASP A 111 4.30 -7.24 -14.68
CA ASP A 111 4.64 -7.61 -13.32
C ASP A 111 3.42 -8.14 -12.56
N PRO A 112 3.59 -9.21 -11.78
CA PRO A 112 2.47 -9.84 -11.08
C PRO A 112 1.85 -8.89 -10.06
N HIS A 113 0.52 -8.78 -10.02
CA HIS A 113 -0.22 -8.03 -8.98
C HIS A 113 -0.19 -8.71 -7.59
N VAL A 114 0.78 -9.60 -7.37
CA VAL A 114 1.02 -10.35 -6.14
C VAL A 114 2.53 -10.34 -5.90
N ALA A 115 2.93 -10.11 -4.64
CA ALA A 115 4.32 -10.33 -4.23
C ALA A 115 4.50 -11.79 -3.81
N ASN A 116 5.59 -12.42 -4.25
CA ASN A 116 5.97 -13.73 -3.73
C ASN A 116 6.64 -13.59 -2.34
N GLU A 117 6.75 -14.68 -1.58
CA GLU A 117 7.36 -14.66 -0.25
C GLU A 117 8.84 -14.26 -0.27
N GLU A 118 9.54 -14.52 -1.38
CA GLU A 118 10.97 -14.21 -1.53
C GLU A 118 11.20 -12.70 -1.71
N GLU A 119 10.40 -12.03 -2.53
CA GLU A 119 10.40 -10.57 -2.73
C GLU A 119 10.07 -9.84 -1.44
N LEU A 120 9.08 -10.32 -0.69
CA LEU A 120 8.73 -9.77 0.62
C LEU A 120 9.91 -9.86 1.59
N LYS A 121 10.59 -11.01 1.64
CA LYS A 121 11.79 -11.20 2.48
C LYS A 121 12.95 -10.28 2.05
N VAL A 122 13.22 -10.16 0.75
CA VAL A 122 14.29 -9.31 0.21
C VAL A 122 14.03 -7.83 0.52
N CYS A 123 12.78 -7.39 0.49
CA CYS A 123 12.39 -6.02 0.81
C CYS A 123 12.12 -5.80 2.32
N GLU A 124 12.41 -6.78 3.16
CA GLU A 124 12.18 -6.74 4.62
C GLU A 124 10.72 -6.43 4.99
N ILE A 125 9.77 -6.80 4.13
CA ILE A 125 8.33 -6.64 4.39
C ILE A 125 7.83 -7.86 5.15
N VAL A 126 7.49 -7.65 6.42
CA VAL A 126 6.86 -8.67 7.24
C VAL A 126 5.36 -8.74 6.94
N PRO A 127 4.76 -9.95 6.84
CA PRO A 127 3.31 -10.09 6.77
C PRO A 127 2.63 -9.47 7.99
N GLU A 128 1.61 -8.66 7.75
CA GLU A 128 0.84 -7.97 8.79
C GLU A 128 -0.63 -8.34 8.66
N GLU A 129 -1.36 -8.39 9.77
CA GLU A 129 -2.81 -8.60 9.73
C GLU A 129 -3.58 -7.28 9.78
N ILE A 130 -4.72 -7.25 9.06
CA ILE A 130 -5.69 -6.15 9.11
C ILE A 130 -6.07 -5.87 10.57
N TYR A 131 -5.92 -4.61 10.98
CA TYR A 131 -6.34 -4.15 12.30
C TYR A 131 -7.77 -3.64 12.24
N ASN A 132 -8.61 -4.03 13.19
CA ASN A 132 -9.96 -3.51 13.34
C ASN A 132 -10.15 -2.95 14.76
N SER A 133 -10.31 -1.63 14.86
CA SER A 133 -10.53 -0.91 16.11
C SER A 133 -12.01 -0.86 16.46
N GLU A 134 -12.35 -1.13 17.72
CA GLU A 134 -13.71 -0.95 18.25
C GLU A 134 -14.10 0.54 18.36
N VAL A 135 -13.11 1.44 18.36
CA VAL A 135 -13.28 2.90 18.50
C VAL A 135 -12.77 3.63 17.26
N GLU A 136 -13.32 4.80 16.95
CA GLU A 136 -12.88 5.62 15.82
C GLU A 136 -11.42 6.05 16.03
N LEU A 137 -10.57 5.78 15.04
CA LEU A 137 -9.17 6.18 15.04
C LEU A 137 -9.10 7.70 14.86
N SER A 138 -8.64 8.38 15.90
CA SER A 138 -8.36 9.82 15.91
C SER A 138 -6.85 10.12 15.92
N LEU A 139 -6.06 9.11 15.58
CA LEU A 139 -4.61 9.16 15.50
C LEU A 139 -4.15 9.84 14.20
N THR A 140 -2.99 10.48 14.27
CA THR A 140 -2.26 11.00 13.11
C THR A 140 -1.69 9.87 12.25
N ASP A 141 -1.29 10.19 11.03
CA ASP A 141 -0.66 9.24 10.11
C ASP A 141 0.57 8.56 10.74
N GLU A 142 1.41 9.35 11.41
CA GLU A 142 2.63 8.87 12.05
C GLU A 142 2.31 7.91 13.19
N GLU A 143 1.36 8.27 14.06
CA GLU A 143 0.91 7.42 15.16
C GLU A 143 0.29 6.11 14.67
N ILE A 144 -0.49 6.13 13.59
CA ILE A 144 -1.05 4.91 12.98
C ILE A 144 0.08 4.03 12.44
N PHE A 145 1.06 4.63 11.77
CA PHE A 145 2.18 3.89 11.20
C PHE A 145 3.02 3.21 12.29
N GLU A 146 3.42 3.97 13.32
CA GLU A 146 4.17 3.44 14.46
C GLU A 146 3.37 2.37 15.22
N PHE A 147 2.08 2.61 15.44
CA PHE A 147 1.19 1.64 16.07
C PHE A 147 1.18 0.32 15.30
N MET A 148 1.03 0.35 13.97
CA MET A 148 1.03 -0.87 13.16
C MET A 148 2.39 -1.57 13.18
N GLN A 149 3.48 -0.83 13.09
CA GLN A 149 4.83 -1.39 13.19
C GLN A 149 5.10 -2.06 14.54
N SER A 150 4.58 -1.51 15.64
CA SER A 150 4.73 -2.09 16.98
C SER A 150 4.08 -3.48 17.12
N ARG A 151 3.16 -3.84 16.22
CA ARG A 151 2.46 -5.14 16.22
C ARG A 151 3.22 -6.26 15.53
N ILE A 152 4.34 -5.96 14.86
CA ILE A 152 5.12 -6.91 14.04
C ILE A 152 6.14 -7.71 14.89
N GLY A 153 6.12 -7.53 16.22
CA GLY A 153 7.04 -8.16 17.18
C GLY A 153 7.15 -9.68 17.10
#